data_AF-A0A9D9Q1C0-F1
#
_entry.id   AF-A0A9D9Q1C0-F1
#
_cell.length_a   1.000
_cell.length_b   1.000
_cell.length_c   1.000
_cell.angle_alpha   90.00
_cell.angle_beta   90.00
_cell.angle_gamma   90.00
#
_symmetry.space_group_name_H-M   'P 1'
#
loop_
_entity.id
_entity.type
_entity.pdbx_description
1 polymer ?
#
loop_
_entity_poly.entity_id
_entity_poly.type
_entity_poly.pdbx_seq_one_letter_code
_entity_poly.pdbx_strand_id
1 'polypeptide(L)'
;MGSGSPTSCRSRCSLRRRRLGPDVAERIRSLTIDIYTRGAEFARTKGIIIADTKFEFGLDDKGGVVWIDEALTPDSSRFWPLDSYAPGGPQPSFDKQFVRDYLLEVKWNKTPPAPALPGHVVATTTQKYEEALLRLTGRGVQ
;
A
#
# COMPACT_ATOMS: atom_id res chain seq x y z
N MET A 1 -26.19 -7.89 16.29
CA MET A 1 -25.40 -8.61 15.27
C MET A 1 -24.07 -7.88 15.08
N GLY A 2 -22.98 -8.57 15.44
CA GLY A 2 -21.55 -8.27 15.28
C GLY A 2 -21.06 -6.85 14.98
N SER A 3 -20.63 -6.14 16.03
CA SER A 3 -19.72 -5.00 15.96
C SER A 3 -18.31 -5.46 15.52
N GLY A 4 -17.87 -5.04 14.34
CA GLY A 4 -16.52 -5.27 13.83
C GLY A 4 -15.50 -4.45 14.63
N SER A 5 -14.93 -5.07 15.66
CA SER A 5 -13.86 -4.47 16.48
C SER A 5 -12.56 -4.29 15.66
N PRO A 6 -11.83 -3.17 15.80
CA PRO A 6 -10.60 -2.85 15.05
C PRO A 6 -9.37 -3.66 15.52
N THR A 7 -9.55 -4.90 15.94
CA THR A 7 -8.54 -5.71 16.64
C THR A 7 -7.45 -6.27 15.73
N SER A 8 -7.62 -6.25 14.39
CA SER A 8 -6.70 -6.96 13.48
C SER A 8 -5.31 -6.32 13.38
N CYS A 9 -5.17 -5.02 13.70
CA CYS A 9 -3.90 -4.30 13.62
C CYS A 9 -3.07 -4.42 14.91
N ARG A 10 -3.71 -4.62 16.08
CA ARG A 10 -3.02 -4.72 17.38
C ARG A 10 -2.34 -6.08 17.59
N SER A 11 -2.94 -7.15 17.10
CA SER A 11 -2.46 -8.52 17.30
C SER A 11 -1.16 -8.85 16.56
N ARG A 12 -0.91 -8.22 15.40
CA ARG A 12 0.36 -8.38 14.67
C ARG A 12 1.52 -7.64 15.32
N CYS A 13 1.26 -6.50 15.97
CA CYS A 13 2.27 -5.66 16.60
C CYS A 13 2.78 -6.27 17.94
N SER A 14 1.89 -6.91 18.71
CA SER A 14 2.26 -7.55 19.99
C SER A 14 3.14 -8.79 19.81
N LEU A 15 2.92 -9.58 18.76
CA LEU A 15 3.73 -10.78 18.45
C LEU A 15 5.16 -10.42 18.02
N ARG A 16 5.34 -9.27 17.35
CA ARG A 16 6.65 -8.80 16.84
C ARG A 16 7.51 -8.14 17.91
N ARG A 17 6.89 -7.44 18.89
CA ARG A 17 7.57 -6.85 20.06
C ARG A 17 8.38 -7.88 20.86
N ARG A 18 7.90 -9.12 20.96
CA ARG A 18 8.63 -10.20 21.66
C ARG A 18 9.90 -10.69 20.95
N ARG A 19 10.03 -10.46 19.63
CA ARG A 19 11.17 -10.96 18.84
C ARG A 19 12.31 -9.94 18.65
N LEU A 20 11.99 -8.64 18.68
CA LEU A 20 12.95 -7.56 18.35
C LEU A 20 13.43 -6.77 19.58
N GLY A 21 12.78 -6.93 20.73
CA GLY A 21 12.96 -6.06 21.89
C GLY A 21 12.07 -4.81 21.83
N PRO A 22 11.69 -4.23 22.98
CA PRO A 22 10.73 -3.13 23.06
C PRO A 22 11.23 -1.84 22.38
N ASP A 23 12.52 -1.52 22.50
CA ASP A 23 13.08 -0.26 22.01
C ASP A 23 13.15 -0.22 20.48
N VAL A 24 13.58 -1.32 19.86
CA VAL A 24 13.63 -1.46 18.39
C VAL A 24 12.22 -1.41 17.81
N ALA A 25 11.26 -2.07 18.43
CA ALA A 25 9.87 -2.05 17.98
C ALA A 25 9.27 -0.64 18.06
N GLU A 26 9.57 0.12 19.11
CA GLU A 26 9.11 1.50 19.26
C GLU A 26 9.77 2.45 18.26
N ARG A 27 11.06 2.24 17.97
CA ARG A 27 11.78 2.96 16.92
C ARG A 27 11.15 2.72 15.55
N ILE A 28 10.91 1.47 15.18
CA ILE A 28 10.25 1.10 13.90
C ILE A 28 8.86 1.73 13.82
N ARG A 29 8.08 1.69 14.90
CA ARG A 29 6.75 2.32 14.95
C ARG A 29 6.84 3.83 14.67
N SER A 30 7.77 4.50 15.34
CA SER A 30 7.96 5.95 15.22
C SER A 30 8.38 6.33 13.80
N LEU A 31 9.34 5.61 13.22
CA LEU A 31 9.78 5.81 11.83
C LEU A 31 8.64 5.56 10.84
N THR A 32 7.89 4.48 11.02
CA THR A 32 6.75 4.13 10.15
C THR A 32 5.72 5.26 10.09
N ILE A 33 5.35 5.82 11.24
CA ILE A 33 4.36 6.90 11.32
C ILE A 33 4.90 8.20 10.72
N ASP A 34 6.16 8.55 11.01
CA ASP A 34 6.78 9.77 10.49
C ASP A 34 6.89 9.73 8.95
N ILE A 35 7.42 8.64 8.40
CA ILE A 35 7.55 8.42 6.95
C ILE A 35 6.17 8.45 6.28
N TYR A 36 5.20 7.71 6.82
CA TYR A 36 3.84 7.69 6.28
C TYR A 36 3.21 9.08 6.27
N THR A 37 3.33 9.82 7.38
CA THR A 37 2.71 11.15 7.52
C THR A 37 3.27 12.11 6.47
N ARG A 38 4.59 12.20 6.35
CA ARG A 38 5.24 13.06 5.35
C ARG A 38 4.86 12.68 3.92
N GLY A 39 4.86 11.38 3.62
CA GLY A 39 4.49 10.87 2.31
C GLY A 39 3.03 11.14 1.94
N ALA A 40 2.12 10.90 2.88
CA ALA A 40 0.69 11.13 2.70
C ALA A 40 0.36 12.61 2.56
N GLU A 41 1.00 13.48 3.35
CA GLU A 41 0.86 14.95 3.22
C GLU A 41 1.33 15.42 1.84
N PHE A 42 2.50 14.97 1.39
CA PHE A 42 3.00 15.29 0.06
C PHE A 42 2.06 14.80 -1.04
N ALA A 43 1.64 13.53 -1.01
CA ALA A 43 0.73 12.97 -2.00
C ALA A 43 -0.62 13.71 -2.04
N ARG A 44 -1.11 14.17 -0.87
CA ARG A 44 -2.34 14.95 -0.78
C ARG A 44 -2.23 16.28 -1.54
N THR A 45 -1.07 16.93 -1.53
CA THR A 45 -0.84 18.15 -2.36
C THR A 45 -0.93 17.87 -3.87
N LYS A 46 -0.77 16.60 -4.27
CA LYS A 46 -0.86 16.13 -5.66
C LYS A 46 -2.23 15.50 -5.98
N GLY A 47 -3.21 15.65 -5.09
CA GLY A 47 -4.56 15.12 -5.28
C GLY A 47 -4.66 13.59 -5.09
N ILE A 48 -3.74 12.98 -4.33
CA ILE A 48 -3.75 11.55 -4.02
C ILE A 48 -3.84 11.35 -2.50
N ILE A 49 -4.73 10.46 -2.08
CA ILE A 49 -4.80 9.96 -0.71
C ILE A 49 -4.07 8.62 -0.65
N ILE A 50 -3.12 8.48 0.27
CA ILE A 50 -2.52 7.19 0.60
C ILE A 50 -3.30 6.63 1.79
N ALA A 51 -4.10 5.59 1.58
CA ALA A 51 -4.97 5.05 2.62
C ALA A 51 -4.21 4.17 3.63
N ASP A 52 -3.29 3.37 3.12
CA ASP A 52 -2.36 2.55 3.90
C ASP A 52 -1.13 2.20 3.06
N THR A 53 -0.06 1.79 3.75
CA THR A 53 1.22 1.37 3.16
C THR A 53 1.86 0.27 4.00
N LYS A 54 2.67 -0.58 3.35
CA LYS A 54 3.54 -1.55 3.99
C LYS A 54 4.99 -1.08 3.83
N PHE A 55 5.70 -0.93 4.96
CA PHE A 55 7.15 -0.74 4.96
C PHE A 55 7.85 -2.00 5.45
N GLU A 56 9.05 -2.23 4.93
CA GLU A 56 9.93 -3.28 5.41
C GLU A 56 11.20 -2.67 6.01
N PHE A 57 11.59 -3.20 7.17
CA PHE A 57 12.80 -2.76 7.87
C PHE A 57 13.64 -3.98 8.21
N GLY A 58 14.94 -3.85 7.94
CA GLY A 58 15.98 -4.77 8.38
C GLY A 58 16.72 -4.23 9.61
N LEU A 59 17.58 -5.08 10.17
CA LEU A 59 18.57 -4.68 11.16
C LEU A 59 19.96 -4.89 10.54
N ASP A 60 20.84 -3.91 10.70
CA ASP A 60 22.24 -4.05 10.35
C ASP A 60 23.04 -4.84 11.42
N ASP A 61 24.31 -5.12 11.13
CA ASP A 61 25.21 -5.86 12.03
C ASP A 61 25.43 -5.18 13.39
N LYS A 62 25.11 -3.88 13.52
CA LYS A 62 25.20 -3.10 14.75
C LYS A 62 23.84 -2.97 15.47
N GLY A 63 22.79 -3.62 14.95
CA GLY A 63 21.43 -3.53 15.48
C GLY A 63 20.68 -2.25 15.10
N GLY A 64 21.20 -1.46 14.15
CA GLY A 64 20.56 -0.28 13.60
C GLY A 64 19.38 -0.64 12.69
N VAL A 65 18.30 0.14 12.76
CA VAL A 65 17.12 -0.04 11.89
C VAL A 65 17.40 0.55 10.53
N VAL A 66 17.31 -0.27 9.48
CA VAL A 66 17.52 0.13 8.09
C VAL A 66 16.23 -0.09 7.29
N TRP A 67 15.85 0.89 6.46
CA TRP A 67 14.75 0.73 5.52
C TRP A 67 15.21 -0.11 4.33
N ILE A 68 14.45 -1.15 4.00
CA ILE A 68 14.59 -2.02 2.83
C ILE A 68 13.30 -2.05 1.99
N ASP A 69 13.34 -2.70 0.82
CA ASP A 69 12.19 -2.80 -0.10
C ASP A 69 11.75 -1.42 -0.66
N GLU A 70 10.64 -1.41 -1.38
CA GLU A 70 10.01 -0.21 -1.91
C GLU A 70 9.22 0.59 -0.86
N ALA A 71 8.80 1.80 -1.27
CA ALA A 71 8.30 2.84 -0.40
C ALA A 71 7.20 3.65 -1.08
N LEU A 72 5.98 3.65 -0.52
CA LEU A 72 4.90 4.51 -1.00
C LEU A 72 4.70 4.39 -2.52
N THR A 73 4.66 3.15 -3.00
CA THR A 73 4.39 2.81 -4.40
C THR A 73 2.96 2.28 -4.53
N PRO A 74 2.35 2.28 -5.72
CA PRO A 74 1.00 1.72 -5.89
C PRO A 74 0.92 0.19 -5.69
N ASP A 75 2.05 -0.49 -5.45
CA ASP A 75 2.08 -1.91 -5.09
C ASP A 75 2.09 -2.11 -3.56
N SER A 76 2.98 -1.37 -2.88
CA SER A 76 3.08 -1.39 -1.42
C SER A 76 1.99 -0.59 -0.70
N SER A 77 1.23 0.24 -1.41
CA SER A 77 0.26 1.19 -0.85
C SER A 77 -1.04 1.28 -1.65
N ARG A 78 -2.12 1.67 -0.97
CA ARG A 78 -3.42 1.96 -1.61
C ARG A 78 -3.55 3.44 -1.90
N PHE A 79 -3.71 3.78 -3.18
CA PHE A 79 -3.76 5.17 -3.66
C PHE A 79 -5.16 5.50 -4.15
N TRP A 80 -5.82 6.47 -3.50
CA TRP A 80 -7.14 6.95 -3.90
C TRP A 80 -7.07 8.36 -4.48
N PRO A 81 -7.82 8.67 -5.54
CA PRO A 81 -7.94 10.03 -6.06
C PRO A 81 -8.73 10.90 -5.06
N LEU A 82 -8.14 12.03 -4.65
CA LEU A 82 -8.72 12.93 -3.64
C LEU A 82 -10.08 13.51 -4.07
N ASP A 83 -10.25 13.77 -5.36
CA ASP A 83 -11.45 14.33 -5.99
C ASP A 83 -12.63 13.35 -6.02
N SER A 84 -12.38 12.05 -5.91
CA SER A 84 -13.40 10.99 -6.00
C SER A 84 -13.61 10.22 -4.69
N TYR A 85 -12.86 10.55 -3.64
CA TYR A 85 -12.96 9.89 -2.35
C TYR A 85 -14.30 10.20 -1.66
N ALA A 86 -15.01 9.16 -1.23
CA ALA A 86 -16.27 9.27 -0.50
C ALA A 86 -16.36 8.20 0.61
N PRO A 87 -16.48 8.57 1.90
CA PRO A 87 -16.52 7.59 2.98
C PRO A 87 -17.75 6.68 2.90
N GLY A 88 -17.61 5.44 3.36
CA GLY A 88 -18.72 4.49 3.49
C GLY A 88 -18.98 3.59 2.28
N GLY A 89 -18.12 3.63 1.25
CA GLY A 89 -18.24 2.81 0.05
C GLY A 89 -16.91 2.30 -0.51
N PRO A 90 -16.95 1.56 -1.63
CA PRO A 90 -15.74 1.21 -2.38
C PRO A 90 -15.07 2.48 -2.90
N GLN A 91 -13.75 2.55 -2.82
CA GLN A 91 -12.97 3.68 -3.31
C GLN A 91 -12.37 3.34 -4.68
N PRO A 92 -12.43 4.25 -5.67
CA PRO A 92 -11.62 4.11 -6.86
C PRO A 92 -10.14 4.11 -6.47
N SER A 93 -9.37 3.22 -7.09
CA SER A 93 -7.95 3.07 -6.77
C SER A 93 -7.07 3.22 -8.01
N PHE A 94 -5.90 3.80 -7.82
CA PHE A 94 -4.81 3.77 -8.80
C PHE A 94 -3.99 2.47 -8.74
N ASP A 95 -4.31 1.58 -7.79
CA ASP A 95 -3.56 0.34 -7.56
C ASP A 95 -4.11 -0.88 -8.34
N LYS A 96 -3.57 -2.06 -8.00
CA LYS A 96 -3.90 -3.39 -8.55
C LYS A 96 -5.37 -3.81 -8.47
N GLN A 97 -6.28 -2.93 -8.08
CA GLN A 97 -7.71 -3.22 -7.96
C GLN A 97 -8.31 -3.77 -9.27
N PHE A 98 -7.93 -3.25 -10.44
CA PHE A 98 -8.41 -3.76 -11.74
C PHE A 98 -8.05 -5.23 -11.99
N VAL A 99 -6.81 -5.61 -11.65
CA VAL A 99 -6.36 -7.00 -11.77
C VAL A 99 -7.10 -7.88 -10.77
N ARG A 100 -7.33 -7.39 -9.55
CA ARG A 100 -8.10 -8.13 -8.52
C ARG A 100 -9.55 -8.33 -8.94
N ASP A 101 -10.19 -7.30 -9.47
CA ASP A 101 -11.58 -7.34 -9.91
C ASP A 101 -11.73 -8.31 -11.08
N TYR A 102 -10.81 -8.29 -12.05
CA TYR A 102 -10.76 -9.26 -13.14
C TYR A 102 -10.61 -10.70 -12.62
N LEU A 103 -9.67 -10.95 -11.70
CA LEU A 103 -9.46 -12.28 -11.12
C LEU A 103 -10.67 -12.80 -10.33
N LEU A 104 -11.45 -11.89 -9.72
CA LEU A 104 -12.72 -12.22 -9.07
C LEU A 104 -13.81 -12.54 -10.11
N GLU A 105 -13.88 -11.79 -11.21
CA GLU A 105 -14.84 -11.99 -12.29
C GLU A 105 -14.68 -13.36 -12.96
N VAL A 106 -13.44 -13.75 -13.27
CA VAL A 106 -13.14 -15.07 -13.86
C VAL A 106 -13.22 -16.21 -12.85
N LYS A 107 -13.66 -15.94 -11.61
CA LYS A 107 -13.80 -16.89 -10.50
C LYS A 107 -12.55 -17.75 -10.30
N TRP A 108 -11.37 -17.13 -10.42
CA TRP A 108 -10.13 -17.86 -10.23
C TRP A 108 -10.02 -18.35 -8.78
N ASN A 109 -9.78 -19.64 -8.61
CA ASN A 109 -9.67 -20.32 -7.32
C ASN A 109 -8.36 -20.00 -6.57
N LYS A 110 -7.55 -19.04 -7.06
CA LYS A 110 -6.25 -18.63 -6.51
C LYS A 110 -5.20 -19.74 -6.51
N THR A 111 -5.39 -20.80 -7.30
CA THR A 111 -4.37 -21.85 -7.48
C THR A 111 -3.57 -21.61 -8.76
N PRO A 112 -2.24 -21.72 -8.74
CA PRO A 112 -1.42 -21.65 -9.95
C PRO A 112 -1.79 -22.74 -10.97
N PRO A 113 -1.64 -22.48 -12.29
CA PRO A 113 -1.25 -21.20 -12.89
C PRO A 113 -2.41 -20.18 -12.88
N ALA A 114 -2.06 -18.90 -12.73
CA ALA A 114 -3.04 -17.82 -12.84
C ALA A 114 -3.50 -17.66 -14.30
N PRO A 115 -4.77 -17.30 -14.54
CA PRO A 115 -5.26 -17.02 -15.88
C PRO A 115 -4.53 -15.83 -16.50
N ALA A 116 -4.34 -15.86 -17.81
CA ALA A 116 -3.73 -14.76 -18.55
C ALA A 116 -4.57 -13.49 -18.43
N LEU A 117 -3.93 -12.35 -18.19
CA LEU A 117 -4.61 -11.06 -18.12
C LEU A 117 -4.91 -10.56 -19.55
N PRO A 118 -6.15 -10.15 -19.85
CA PRO A 118 -6.50 -9.53 -21.12
C PRO A 118 -5.69 -8.25 -21.34
N GLY A 119 -5.37 -7.94 -22.60
CA GLY A 119 -4.58 -6.74 -22.94
C GLY A 119 -5.19 -5.43 -22.43
N HIS A 120 -6.53 -5.32 -22.37
CA HIS A 120 -7.19 -4.12 -21.84
C HIS A 120 -6.99 -3.94 -20.32
N VAL A 121 -6.94 -5.04 -19.54
CA VAL A 121 -6.67 -5.00 -18.09
C VAL A 121 -5.24 -4.55 -17.85
N VAL A 122 -4.30 -5.10 -18.64
CA VAL A 122 -2.88 -4.69 -18.59
C VAL A 122 -2.73 -3.21 -18.93
N ALA A 123 -3.29 -2.76 -20.06
CA ALA A 123 -3.21 -1.36 -20.50
C ALA A 123 -3.83 -0.39 -19.48
N THR A 124 -5.01 -0.72 -18.93
CA THR A 124 -5.67 0.11 -17.91
C THR A 124 -4.82 0.19 -16.64
N THR A 125 -4.24 -0.94 -16.21
CA THR A 125 -3.35 -0.98 -15.05
C THR A 125 -2.12 -0.11 -15.30
N THR A 126 -1.42 -0.28 -16.43
CA THR A 126 -0.25 0.54 -16.78
C THR A 126 -0.58 2.03 -16.78
N GLN A 127 -1.67 2.44 -17.42
CA GLN A 127 -2.08 3.84 -17.48
C GLN A 127 -2.30 4.45 -16.08
N LYS A 128 -2.86 3.67 -15.14
CA LYS A 128 -3.10 4.13 -13.78
C LYS A 128 -1.81 4.31 -12.97
N TYR A 129 -0.84 3.41 -13.17
CA TYR A 129 0.49 3.55 -12.57
C TYR A 129 1.24 4.77 -13.14
N GLU A 130 1.18 5.00 -14.44
CA GLU A 130 1.77 6.18 -15.10
C GLU A 130 1.10 7.47 -14.62
N GLU A 131 -0.22 7.48 -14.48
CA GLU A 131 -0.98 8.62 -13.96
C GLU A 131 -0.55 8.96 -12.53
N ALA A 132 -0.42 7.95 -11.65
CA ALA A 132 0.06 8.14 -10.28
C ALA A 132 1.50 8.68 -10.25
N LEU A 133 2.39 8.11 -11.06
CA LEU A 133 3.78 8.57 -11.18
C LEU A 133 3.86 10.02 -11.64
N LEU A 134 3.12 10.38 -12.68
CA LEU A 134 3.10 11.73 -13.25
C LEU A 134 2.57 12.74 -12.23
N ARG A 135 1.49 12.42 -11.51
CA ARG A 135 0.94 13.31 -10.47
C ARG A 135 1.93 13.53 -9.33
N LEU A 136 2.60 12.47 -8.86
CA LEU A 136 3.52 12.54 -7.73
C LEU A 136 4.84 13.25 -8.08
N THR A 137 5.40 12.93 -9.25
CA THR A 137 6.77 13.34 -9.61
C THR A 137 6.84 14.46 -10.63
N GLY A 138 5.76 14.71 -11.37
CA GLY A 138 5.74 15.59 -12.54
C GLY A 138 6.49 15.03 -13.75
N ARG A 139 6.91 13.77 -13.73
CA ARG A 139 7.65 13.10 -14.80
C ARG A 139 6.94 11.81 -15.21
N GLY A 140 6.93 11.52 -16.51
CA GLY A 140 6.43 10.26 -17.06
C GLY A 140 7.52 9.18 -17.11
N VAL A 141 7.12 7.96 -17.48
CA VAL A 141 8.05 6.90 -17.86
C VAL A 141 8.61 7.26 -19.25
N GLN A 142 9.94 7.36 -19.39
CA GLN A 142 10.62 7.61 -20.67
C GLN A 142 10.79 6.32 -21.47
#